data_AF-A0A7X8GVC5-F1
#
_entry.id   AF-A0A7X8GVC5-F1
#
_cell.length_a   1.000
_cell.length_b   1.000
_cell.length_c   1.000
_cell.angle_alpha   90.00
_cell.angle_beta   90.00
_cell.angle_gamma   90.00
#
_symmetry.space_group_name_H-M   'P 1'
#
loop_
_entity.id
_entity.type
_entity.pdbx_description
1 polymer ?
#
loop_
_entity_poly.entity_id
_entity_poly.type
_entity_poly.pdbx_seq_one_letter_code
_entity_poly.pdbx_strand_id
1 'polypeptide(L)'
;MSRYVTIICISVMAYLIAACKTKGNFNENDLAIVTDSISYIDSGIYQDQDSLTKAIALKCGILLNPQGNYTLIKSGIIAKRNTFQVQYSGENNEPIMKTGDYVTKTIVNELIPHWYGTHWDFNGYTSRPGQGDIACSYFIFTVLRDAGFNINRYRFSQAHGLNSVKAFCKGDSILILNSDYVTEMSDSIQSLIKDGLYLVALSNHVGFLYKKAGNLFFIHSNYLYPNEVMIELASKSEAFRSTSIYVIGSVTNNKSLMMKWINGTELLVQ
;
A
#
# COMPACT_ATOMS: atom_id res chain seq x y z
N MET A 1 18.79 -7.12 4.87
CA MET A 1 18.68 -5.67 5.14
C MET A 1 19.58 -5.17 6.26
N SER A 2 19.76 -5.95 7.33
CA SER A 2 20.76 -5.69 8.38
C SER A 2 22.14 -5.28 7.84
N ARG A 3 22.68 -5.96 6.81
CA ARG A 3 24.04 -5.65 6.32
C ARG A 3 24.24 -4.27 5.69
N TYR A 4 23.27 -3.67 5.00
CA TYR A 4 23.49 -2.38 4.31
C TYR A 4 23.43 -1.19 5.27
N VAL A 5 22.51 -1.22 6.25
CA VAL A 5 22.46 -0.26 7.35
C VAL A 5 23.65 -0.47 8.29
N THR A 6 24.02 -1.73 8.57
CA THR A 6 25.26 -2.05 9.29
C THR A 6 26.50 -1.55 8.53
N ILE A 7 26.57 -1.56 7.20
CA ILE A 7 27.74 -1.06 6.44
C ILE A 7 27.82 0.48 6.44
N ILE A 8 26.70 1.20 6.35
CA ILE A 8 26.69 2.67 6.45
C ILE A 8 26.94 3.12 7.90
N CYS A 9 26.39 2.42 8.89
CA CYS A 9 26.69 2.67 10.29
C CYS A 9 28.12 2.29 10.64
N ILE A 10 28.68 1.20 10.11
CA ILE A 10 30.10 0.81 10.30
C ILE A 10 31.04 1.80 9.60
N SER A 11 30.68 2.34 8.43
CA SER A 11 31.55 3.32 7.76
C SER A 11 31.57 4.67 8.49
N VAL A 12 30.43 5.10 9.03
CA VAL A 12 30.32 6.29 9.90
C VAL A 12 30.95 6.03 11.28
N MET A 13 30.78 4.84 11.87
CA MET A 13 31.50 4.42 13.09
C MET A 13 33.00 4.36 12.86
N ALA A 14 33.47 3.79 11.74
CA ALA A 14 34.89 3.71 11.43
C ALA A 14 35.47 5.11 11.23
N TYR A 15 34.71 6.06 10.66
CA TYR A 15 35.11 7.45 10.53
C TYR A 15 35.15 8.18 11.89
N LEU A 16 34.15 7.94 12.76
CA LEU A 16 34.10 8.53 14.12
C LEU A 16 35.11 7.90 15.08
N ILE A 17 35.37 6.60 14.98
CA ILE A 17 36.39 5.85 15.73
C ILE A 17 37.79 6.22 15.22
N ALA A 18 37.99 6.40 13.91
CA ALA A 18 39.25 6.90 13.35
C ALA A 18 39.50 8.37 13.74
N ALA A 19 38.46 9.20 13.77
CA ALA A 19 38.53 10.56 14.27
C ALA A 19 38.82 10.60 15.78
N CYS A 20 38.23 9.69 16.57
CA CYS A 20 38.45 9.62 18.02
C CYS A 20 39.75 8.93 18.44
N LYS A 21 40.33 8.01 17.64
CA LYS A 21 41.67 7.44 17.93
C LYS A 21 42.79 8.49 17.94
N THR A 22 42.53 9.69 17.42
CA THR A 22 43.46 10.82 17.52
C THR A 22 43.38 11.57 18.86
N LYS A 23 42.39 11.30 19.71
CA LYS A 23 42.18 11.91 21.04
C LYS A 23 41.64 10.87 22.02
N GLY A 24 42.53 10.29 22.82
CA GLY A 24 42.32 9.03 23.56
C GLY A 24 41.15 8.96 24.57
N ASN A 25 40.90 7.69 24.96
CA ASN A 25 39.98 7.12 25.96
C ASN A 25 38.47 7.10 25.64
N PHE A 26 37.94 5.89 25.45
CA PHE A 26 36.51 5.54 25.37
C PHE A 26 36.21 4.45 26.41
N ASN A 27 35.13 4.57 27.19
CA ASN A 27 34.68 3.55 28.15
C ASN A 27 33.32 2.94 27.74
N GLU A 28 32.94 1.79 28.31
CA GLU A 28 31.71 1.05 27.97
C GLU A 28 30.40 1.85 28.11
N ASN A 29 30.35 2.84 29.01
CA ASN A 29 29.20 3.75 29.15
C ASN A 29 29.00 4.68 27.94
N ASP A 30 30.06 4.98 27.20
CA ASP A 30 29.98 5.82 26.00
C ASP A 30 29.30 5.06 24.85
N LEU A 31 29.33 3.71 24.87
CA LEU A 31 28.67 2.87 23.88
C LEU A 31 27.15 2.83 24.08
N ALA A 32 26.69 2.81 25.34
CA ALA A 32 25.27 2.83 25.69
C ALA A 32 24.59 4.15 25.30
N ILE A 33 25.28 5.28 25.49
CA ILE A 33 24.81 6.60 25.09
C ILE A 33 24.65 6.68 23.56
N VAL A 34 25.57 6.09 22.79
CA VAL A 34 25.49 6.07 21.33
C VAL A 34 24.33 5.19 20.84
N THR A 35 24.06 4.04 21.47
CA THR A 35 22.92 3.20 21.11
C THR A 35 21.58 3.85 21.44
N ASP A 36 21.46 4.53 22.58
CA ASP A 36 20.25 5.28 22.94
C ASP A 36 20.05 6.47 22.00
N SER A 37 21.13 7.17 21.63
CA SER A 37 21.09 8.26 20.65
C SER A 37 20.66 7.79 19.26
N ILE A 38 21.11 6.62 18.81
CA ILE A 38 20.71 6.02 17.53
C ILE A 38 19.22 5.65 17.57
N SER A 39 18.74 5.04 18.66
CA SER A 39 17.31 4.73 18.82
C SER A 39 16.44 5.98 18.83
N TYR A 40 16.94 7.07 19.44
CA TYR A 40 16.25 8.36 19.49
C TYR A 40 16.23 9.05 18.13
N ILE A 41 17.34 9.03 17.39
CA ILE A 41 17.43 9.57 16.02
C ILE A 41 16.50 8.81 15.07
N ASP A 42 16.43 7.48 15.19
CA ASP A 42 15.52 6.64 14.39
C ASP A 42 14.05 6.98 14.67
N SER A 43 13.69 7.13 15.95
CA SER A 43 12.32 7.52 16.36
C SER A 43 11.92 8.93 15.89
N GLY A 44 12.85 9.88 15.88
CA GLY A 44 12.62 11.26 15.44
C GLY A 44 12.51 11.40 13.92
N ILE A 45 13.28 10.63 13.15
CA ILE A 45 13.17 10.59 11.68
C ILE A 45 11.86 9.92 11.25
N TYR A 46 11.43 8.87 11.96
CA TYR A 46 10.16 8.19 11.68
C TYR A 46 8.95 9.11 11.88
N GLN A 47 8.92 9.87 12.99
CA GLN A 47 7.84 10.85 13.24
C GLN A 47 7.78 11.98 12.20
N ASP A 48 8.92 12.44 11.70
CA ASP A 48 8.98 13.51 10.70
C ASP A 48 8.50 13.02 9.31
N GLN A 49 8.88 11.80 8.91
CA GLN A 49 8.42 11.20 7.65
C GLN A 49 6.92 10.87 7.64
N ASP A 50 6.40 10.38 8.77
CA ASP A 50 4.96 10.12 8.93
C ASP A 50 4.17 11.44 8.84
N SER A 51 4.61 12.49 9.54
CA SER A 51 3.98 13.82 9.51
C SER A 51 3.94 14.42 8.09
N LEU A 52 5.06 14.32 7.35
CA LEU A 52 5.13 14.78 5.96
C LEU A 52 4.20 13.97 5.04
N THR A 53 4.19 12.64 5.17
CA THR A 53 3.31 11.76 4.39
C THR A 53 1.85 12.12 4.62
N LYS A 54 1.46 12.32 5.89
CA LYS A 54 0.09 12.72 6.26
C LYS A 54 -0.30 14.06 5.65
N ALA A 55 0.60 15.05 5.69
CA ALA A 55 0.36 16.37 5.09
C ALA A 55 0.18 16.29 3.57
N ILE A 56 1.00 15.49 2.88
CA ILE A 56 0.91 15.30 1.42
C ILE A 56 -0.37 14.51 1.06
N ALA A 57 -0.72 13.48 1.84
CA ALA A 57 -1.95 12.71 1.67
C ALA A 57 -3.19 13.62 1.76
N LEU A 58 -3.26 14.47 2.79
CA LEU A 58 -4.35 15.44 2.96
C LEU A 58 -4.43 16.43 1.79
N LYS A 59 -3.30 16.93 1.29
CA LYS A 59 -3.25 17.79 0.09
C LYS A 59 -3.76 17.06 -1.17
N CYS A 60 -3.60 15.75 -1.24
CA CYS A 60 -4.13 14.91 -2.32
C CYS A 60 -5.61 14.54 -2.12
N GLY A 61 -6.26 15.00 -1.05
CA GLY A 61 -7.65 14.70 -0.72
C GLY A 61 -7.84 13.30 -0.14
N ILE A 62 -6.80 12.70 0.43
CA ILE A 62 -6.86 11.41 1.13
C ILE A 62 -7.33 11.64 2.56
N LEU A 63 -8.37 10.93 2.99
CA LEU A 63 -8.83 10.95 4.38
C LEU A 63 -8.06 9.94 5.21
N LEU A 64 -7.50 10.38 6.33
CA LEU A 64 -6.68 9.54 7.21
C LEU A 64 -7.43 9.05 8.46
N ASN A 65 -8.64 9.57 8.68
CA ASN A 65 -9.49 9.18 9.79
C ASN A 65 -10.79 8.57 9.25
N PRO A 66 -11.29 7.49 9.85
CA PRO A 66 -12.55 6.88 9.45
C PRO A 66 -13.70 7.86 9.59
N GLN A 67 -14.59 7.85 8.61
CA GLN A 67 -15.85 8.59 8.63
C GLN A 67 -17.01 7.61 8.48
N GLY A 68 -18.13 7.89 9.14
CA GLY A 68 -19.34 7.08 9.06
C GLY A 68 -19.20 5.68 9.68
N ASN A 69 -20.14 4.79 9.34
CA ASN A 69 -20.18 3.42 9.84
C ASN A 69 -19.78 2.44 8.72
N TYR A 70 -18.81 1.56 8.99
CA TYR A 70 -18.26 0.62 8.00
C TYR A 70 -19.32 -0.27 7.33
N THR A 71 -20.30 -0.76 8.11
CA THR A 71 -21.40 -1.59 7.59
C THR A 71 -22.33 -0.79 6.69
N LEU A 72 -22.65 0.46 7.07
CA LEU A 72 -23.50 1.34 6.25
C LEU A 72 -22.80 1.71 4.93
N ILE A 73 -21.50 2.02 4.98
CA ILE A 73 -20.68 2.29 3.78
C ILE A 73 -20.77 1.12 2.81
N LYS A 74 -20.51 -0.11 3.28
CA LYS A 74 -20.62 -1.33 2.46
C LYS A 74 -21.98 -1.47 1.80
N SER A 75 -23.06 -1.26 2.56
CA SER A 75 -24.41 -1.34 1.99
C SER A 75 -24.67 -0.25 0.94
N GLY A 76 -24.16 0.97 1.16
CA GLY A 76 -24.25 2.08 0.21
C GLY A 76 -23.49 1.84 -1.09
N ILE A 77 -22.35 1.14 -1.02
CA ILE A 77 -21.56 0.75 -2.20
C ILE A 77 -22.37 -0.18 -3.11
N ILE A 78 -23.05 -1.17 -2.54
CA ILE A 78 -23.91 -2.09 -3.30
C ILE A 78 -25.08 -1.34 -3.93
N ALA A 79 -25.73 -0.43 -3.20
CA ALA A 79 -26.78 0.42 -3.75
C ALA A 79 -26.28 1.29 -4.92
N LYS A 80 -25.07 1.86 -4.79
CA LYS A 80 -24.47 2.68 -5.84
C LYS A 80 -24.10 1.86 -7.07
N ARG A 81 -23.57 0.65 -6.89
CA ARG A 81 -23.30 -0.30 -7.98
C ARG A 81 -24.56 -0.57 -8.80
N ASN A 82 -25.69 -0.82 -8.13
CA ASN A 82 -26.96 -1.04 -8.82
C ASN A 82 -27.40 0.19 -9.63
N THR A 83 -27.11 1.40 -9.14
CA THR A 83 -27.36 2.64 -9.90
C THR A 83 -26.49 2.71 -11.16
N PHE A 84 -25.19 2.40 -11.06
CA PHE A 84 -24.31 2.33 -12.21
C PHE A 84 -24.75 1.25 -13.21
N GLN A 85 -25.23 0.11 -12.74
CA GLN A 85 -25.73 -0.97 -13.59
C GLN A 85 -26.93 -0.52 -14.44
N VAL A 86 -27.91 0.17 -13.83
CA VAL A 86 -29.06 0.74 -14.56
C VAL A 86 -28.63 1.83 -15.54
N GLN A 87 -27.62 2.64 -15.19
CA GLN A 87 -27.09 3.67 -16.09
C GLN A 87 -26.31 3.09 -17.27
N TYR A 88 -25.69 1.92 -17.10
CA TYR A 88 -24.85 1.28 -18.13
C TYR A 88 -25.64 0.43 -19.14
N SER A 89 -26.92 0.13 -18.90
CA SER A 89 -27.76 -0.57 -19.88
C SER A 89 -28.09 0.26 -21.15
N GLY A 90 -27.56 1.49 -21.28
CA GLY A 90 -27.53 2.28 -22.51
C GLY A 90 -26.10 2.43 -23.03
N GLU A 91 -25.91 2.38 -24.35
CA GLU A 91 -24.65 2.21 -25.11
C GLU A 91 -23.55 3.31 -24.97
N ASN A 92 -23.35 3.92 -23.80
CA ASN A 92 -22.34 4.98 -23.58
C ASN A 92 -21.21 4.52 -22.66
N ASN A 93 -19.97 4.85 -23.04
CA ASN A 93 -18.73 4.52 -22.29
C ASN A 93 -18.39 5.53 -21.16
N GLU A 94 -19.04 6.69 -21.09
CA GLU A 94 -18.85 7.71 -20.04
C GLU A 94 -19.07 7.19 -18.59
N PRO A 95 -20.03 6.28 -18.31
CA PRO A 95 -20.25 5.78 -16.96
C PRO A 95 -19.10 4.92 -16.41
N ILE A 96 -18.22 4.34 -17.25
CA ILE A 96 -17.07 3.54 -16.78
C ILE A 96 -16.04 4.41 -16.07
N MET A 97 -15.72 5.59 -16.60
CA MET A 97 -14.75 6.49 -15.94
C MET A 97 -15.28 6.99 -14.60
N LYS A 98 -16.57 7.38 -14.56
CA LYS A 98 -17.26 7.77 -13.32
C LYS A 98 -17.28 6.62 -12.29
N THR A 99 -17.37 5.37 -12.77
CA THR A 99 -17.28 4.18 -11.91
C THR A 99 -15.88 4.05 -11.31
N GLY A 100 -14.82 4.18 -12.11
CA GLY A 100 -13.44 4.14 -11.64
C GLY A 100 -13.14 5.21 -10.58
N ASP A 101 -13.61 6.44 -10.78
CA ASP A 101 -13.47 7.52 -9.81
C ASP A 101 -14.23 7.23 -8.51
N TYR A 102 -15.47 6.73 -8.62
CA TYR A 102 -16.28 6.34 -7.46
C TYR A 102 -15.61 5.22 -6.66
N VAL A 103 -15.17 4.16 -7.34
CA VAL A 103 -14.49 3.01 -6.71
C VAL A 103 -13.18 3.47 -6.05
N THR A 104 -12.39 4.32 -6.71
CA THR A 104 -11.17 4.89 -6.15
C THR A 104 -11.47 5.65 -4.86
N LYS A 105 -12.40 6.61 -4.90
CA LYS A 105 -12.78 7.42 -3.74
C LYS A 105 -13.29 6.54 -2.60
N THR A 106 -14.15 5.59 -2.90
CA THR A 106 -14.74 4.68 -1.91
C THR A 106 -13.65 3.87 -1.20
N ILE A 107 -12.74 3.25 -1.96
CA ILE A 107 -11.66 2.45 -1.38
C ILE A 107 -10.74 3.33 -0.53
N VAL A 108 -10.22 4.42 -1.11
CA VAL A 108 -9.18 5.24 -0.48
C VAL A 108 -9.70 6.06 0.70
N ASN A 109 -10.92 6.62 0.60
CA ASN A 109 -11.42 7.60 1.58
C ASN A 109 -12.57 7.09 2.45
N GLU A 110 -13.23 5.99 2.11
CA GLU A 110 -14.39 5.49 2.89
C GLU A 110 -14.10 4.15 3.54
N LEU A 111 -13.35 3.25 2.89
CA LEU A 111 -13.05 1.92 3.42
C LEU A 111 -11.71 1.84 4.16
N ILE A 112 -10.60 2.16 3.46
CA ILE A 112 -9.24 2.06 4.00
C ILE A 112 -9.05 2.84 5.31
N PRO A 113 -9.65 4.04 5.52
CA PRO A 113 -9.41 4.78 6.76
C PRO A 113 -9.89 4.07 8.03
N HIS A 114 -10.86 3.15 7.92
CA HIS A 114 -11.26 2.30 9.05
C HIS A 114 -10.21 1.25 9.40
N TRP A 115 -9.35 0.88 8.44
CA TRP A 115 -8.32 -0.13 8.61
C TRP A 115 -7.03 0.41 9.20
N TYR A 116 -6.73 1.71 9.10
CA TYR A 116 -5.48 2.26 9.64
C TYR A 116 -5.27 1.87 11.11
N GLY A 117 -4.06 1.43 11.46
CA GLY A 117 -3.74 0.93 12.79
C GLY A 117 -4.19 -0.49 13.09
N THR A 118 -4.86 -1.19 12.16
CA THR A 118 -5.16 -2.62 12.34
C THR A 118 -3.85 -3.39 12.33
N HIS A 119 -3.58 -4.15 13.39
CA HIS A 119 -2.32 -4.86 13.57
C HIS A 119 -2.10 -5.91 12.47
N TRP A 120 -0.85 -6.04 12.05
CA TRP A 120 -0.41 -7.02 11.07
C TRP A 120 0.03 -8.30 11.77
N ASP A 121 -0.36 -9.44 11.20
CA ASP A 121 0.21 -10.75 11.50
C ASP A 121 0.24 -11.57 10.21
N PHE A 122 1.27 -12.39 10.01
CA PHE A 122 1.40 -13.23 8.82
C PHE A 122 0.23 -14.20 8.63
N ASN A 123 -0.31 -14.72 9.75
CA ASN A 123 -1.49 -15.58 9.79
C ASN A 123 -2.78 -14.78 10.04
N GLY A 124 -2.71 -13.45 10.09
CA GLY A 124 -3.85 -12.58 10.32
C GLY A 124 -4.87 -12.66 9.18
N TYR A 125 -6.12 -12.94 9.50
CA TYR A 125 -7.22 -13.00 8.54
C TYR A 125 -8.46 -12.28 9.03
N THR A 126 -8.36 -11.30 9.94
CA THR A 126 -9.57 -10.58 10.36
C THR A 126 -10.30 -9.98 9.14
N SER A 127 -11.61 -9.82 9.30
CA SER A 127 -12.48 -9.15 8.31
C SER A 127 -13.14 -7.91 8.91
N ARG A 128 -12.65 -7.48 10.08
CA ARG A 128 -13.15 -6.34 10.84
C ARG A 128 -11.99 -5.37 11.07
N PRO A 129 -12.08 -4.14 10.58
CA PRO A 129 -11.06 -3.13 10.84
C PRO A 129 -10.88 -2.90 12.35
N GLY A 130 -9.64 -2.74 12.80
CA GLY A 130 -9.27 -2.50 14.20
C GLY A 130 -9.53 -3.67 15.17
N GLN A 131 -9.84 -4.87 14.68
CA GLN A 131 -10.13 -6.04 15.52
C GLN A 131 -9.33 -7.26 15.06
N GLY A 132 -8.39 -7.71 15.88
CA GLY A 132 -7.48 -8.81 15.55
C GLY A 132 -6.51 -8.42 14.43
N ASP A 133 -5.86 -9.42 13.86
CA ASP A 133 -4.73 -9.20 12.95
C ASP A 133 -5.06 -9.44 11.49
N ILE A 134 -4.37 -8.73 10.59
CA ILE A 134 -4.54 -8.87 9.15
C ILE A 134 -3.22 -8.93 8.37
N ALA A 135 -3.02 -10.02 7.62
CA ALA A 135 -1.90 -10.14 6.69
C ALA A 135 -2.09 -9.22 5.47
N CYS A 136 -0.99 -8.96 4.75
CA CYS A 136 -0.96 -8.06 3.60
C CYS A 136 -2.01 -8.41 2.53
N SER A 137 -2.04 -9.65 2.03
CA SER A 137 -3.01 -10.07 1.02
C SER A 137 -4.44 -10.07 1.54
N TYR A 138 -4.65 -10.50 2.80
CA TYR A 138 -5.98 -10.46 3.42
C TYR A 138 -6.52 -9.03 3.51
N PHE A 139 -5.70 -8.04 3.83
CA PHE A 139 -6.12 -6.64 3.82
C PHE A 139 -6.62 -6.21 2.44
N ILE A 140 -5.81 -6.40 1.40
CA ILE A 140 -6.15 -5.99 0.04
C ILE A 140 -7.46 -6.62 -0.44
N PHE A 141 -7.59 -7.93 -0.35
CA PHE A 141 -8.76 -8.61 -0.88
C PHE A 141 -9.99 -8.52 0.03
N THR A 142 -9.83 -8.14 1.30
CA THR A 142 -10.96 -7.76 2.15
C THR A 142 -11.51 -6.42 1.74
N VAL A 143 -10.64 -5.42 1.55
CA VAL A 143 -11.05 -4.08 1.10
C VAL A 143 -11.70 -4.16 -0.29
N LEU A 144 -11.14 -4.91 -1.23
CA LEU A 144 -11.73 -5.07 -2.57
C LEU A 144 -13.10 -5.77 -2.52
N ARG A 145 -13.25 -6.83 -1.73
CA ARG A 145 -14.56 -7.49 -1.53
C ARG A 145 -15.56 -6.50 -0.94
N ASP A 146 -15.16 -5.76 0.10
CA ASP A 146 -16.03 -4.80 0.78
C ASP A 146 -16.31 -3.55 -0.07
N ALA A 147 -15.48 -3.27 -1.08
CA ALA A 147 -15.74 -2.31 -2.16
C ALA A 147 -16.70 -2.83 -3.24
N GLY A 148 -17.29 -4.02 -3.06
CA GLY A 148 -18.33 -4.56 -3.94
C GLY A 148 -17.83 -5.38 -5.11
N PHE A 149 -16.52 -5.68 -5.20
CA PHE A 149 -16.03 -6.68 -6.15
C PHE A 149 -16.48 -8.07 -5.72
N ASN A 150 -17.02 -8.84 -6.67
CA ASN A 150 -17.46 -10.21 -6.42
C ASN A 150 -16.25 -11.16 -6.44
N ILE A 151 -15.59 -11.31 -5.29
CA ILE A 151 -14.40 -12.15 -5.12
C ILE A 151 -14.51 -13.03 -3.89
N ASN A 152 -13.91 -14.21 -3.96
CA ASN A 152 -13.58 -14.97 -2.78
C ASN A 152 -12.25 -14.47 -2.20
N ARG A 153 -12.33 -13.68 -1.13
CA ARG A 153 -11.12 -13.09 -0.52
C ARG A 153 -10.10 -14.13 -0.06
N TYR A 154 -10.53 -15.33 0.36
CA TYR A 154 -9.61 -16.37 0.83
C TYR A 154 -8.78 -16.91 -0.31
N ARG A 155 -9.42 -17.24 -1.44
CA ARG A 155 -8.70 -17.76 -2.61
C ARG A 155 -7.69 -16.75 -3.13
N PHE A 156 -8.08 -15.49 -3.27
CA PHE A 156 -7.15 -14.43 -3.72
C PHE A 156 -6.02 -14.17 -2.71
N SER A 157 -6.30 -14.24 -1.40
CA SER A 157 -5.28 -13.97 -0.38
C SER A 157 -4.27 -15.11 -0.22
N GLN A 158 -4.69 -16.35 -0.48
CA GLN A 158 -3.85 -17.55 -0.38
C GLN A 158 -3.07 -17.83 -1.67
N ALA A 159 -3.52 -17.30 -2.81
CA ALA A 159 -2.77 -17.37 -4.05
C ALA A 159 -1.50 -16.49 -3.99
N HIS A 160 -0.49 -16.87 -4.77
CA HIS A 160 0.74 -16.10 -4.90
C HIS A 160 0.43 -14.68 -5.41
N GLY A 161 1.02 -13.64 -4.82
CA GLY A 161 0.67 -12.24 -5.08
C GLY A 161 0.65 -11.86 -6.57
N LEU A 162 1.64 -12.34 -7.34
CA LEU A 162 1.69 -12.21 -8.81
C LEU A 162 0.42 -12.76 -9.49
N ASN A 163 -0.01 -13.95 -9.09
CA ASN A 163 -1.18 -14.61 -9.68
C ASN A 163 -2.44 -13.85 -9.31
N SER A 164 -2.54 -13.38 -8.05
CA SER A 164 -3.67 -12.60 -7.59
C SER A 164 -3.79 -11.27 -8.33
N VAL A 165 -2.70 -10.53 -8.53
CA VAL A 165 -2.70 -9.27 -9.31
C VAL A 165 -3.03 -9.51 -10.77
N LYS A 166 -2.41 -10.52 -11.41
CA LYS A 166 -2.69 -10.87 -12.82
C LYS A 166 -4.14 -11.29 -13.02
N ALA A 167 -4.69 -12.09 -12.10
CA ALA A 167 -6.06 -12.56 -12.18
C ALA A 167 -7.07 -11.42 -11.94
N PHE A 168 -6.84 -10.61 -10.89
CA PHE A 168 -7.74 -9.52 -10.52
C PHE A 168 -7.75 -8.41 -11.57
N CYS A 169 -6.58 -7.97 -12.02
CA CYS A 169 -6.43 -6.88 -12.99
C CYS A 169 -6.45 -7.36 -14.45
N LYS A 170 -6.95 -8.57 -14.72
CA LYS A 170 -7.06 -9.11 -16.08
C LYS A 170 -7.91 -8.19 -16.96
N GLY A 171 -7.46 -7.94 -18.20
CA GLY A 171 -8.16 -7.10 -19.17
C GLY A 171 -7.55 -5.70 -19.34
N ASP A 172 -6.42 -5.43 -18.67
CA ASP A 172 -5.55 -4.28 -18.91
C ASP A 172 -4.08 -4.76 -18.93
N SER A 173 -3.17 -3.90 -19.36
CA SER A 173 -1.73 -4.17 -19.32
C SER A 173 -1.25 -4.28 -17.87
N ILE A 174 -0.48 -5.34 -17.58
CA ILE A 174 0.25 -5.50 -16.32
C ILE A 174 1.66 -4.98 -16.53
N LEU A 175 2.06 -4.00 -15.72
CA LEU A 175 3.43 -3.48 -15.72
C LEU A 175 4.29 -4.39 -14.83
N ILE A 176 5.39 -4.91 -15.38
CA ILE A 176 6.35 -5.74 -14.65
C ILE A 176 7.72 -5.07 -14.75
N LEU A 177 8.31 -4.76 -13.59
CA LEU A 177 9.62 -4.12 -13.48
C LEU A 177 10.51 -4.94 -12.54
N ASN A 178 11.79 -5.09 -12.89
CA ASN A 178 12.80 -5.70 -12.03
C ASN A 178 13.68 -4.61 -11.42
N SER A 179 14.04 -4.75 -10.14
CA SER A 179 14.70 -3.69 -9.36
C SER A 179 16.21 -3.64 -9.54
N ASP A 180 16.81 -4.55 -10.31
CA ASP A 180 18.27 -4.77 -10.37
C ASP A 180 19.08 -3.51 -10.78
N TYR A 181 18.43 -2.40 -11.16
CA TYR A 181 19.08 -1.25 -11.79
C TYR A 181 18.60 0.14 -11.37
N VAL A 182 17.69 0.33 -10.40
CA VAL A 182 17.09 1.67 -10.18
C VAL A 182 16.93 2.03 -8.70
N THR A 183 17.74 3.00 -8.26
CA THR A 183 17.66 3.65 -6.93
C THR A 183 16.37 4.48 -6.73
N GLU A 184 15.64 4.75 -7.82
CA GLU A 184 14.44 5.63 -7.89
C GLU A 184 13.23 4.92 -8.55
N MET A 185 12.98 3.66 -8.17
CA MET A 185 11.91 2.87 -8.79
C MET A 185 10.51 3.49 -8.61
N SER A 186 10.26 4.17 -7.49
CA SER A 186 8.99 4.88 -7.25
C SER A 186 8.70 5.94 -8.31
N ASP A 187 9.72 6.67 -8.74
CA ASP A 187 9.60 7.81 -9.65
C ASP A 187 9.45 7.30 -11.09
N SER A 188 10.19 6.24 -11.41
CA SER A 188 9.99 5.47 -12.64
C SER A 188 8.56 4.96 -12.76
N ILE A 189 8.05 4.26 -11.74
CA ILE A 189 6.65 3.79 -11.70
C ILE A 189 5.68 4.95 -11.85
N GLN A 190 5.90 6.03 -11.10
CA GLN A 190 5.05 7.21 -11.15
C GLN A 190 4.97 7.81 -12.56
N SER A 191 6.07 7.85 -13.31
CA SER A 191 6.09 8.34 -14.70
C SER A 191 5.35 7.42 -15.67
N LEU A 192 5.31 6.11 -15.39
CA LEU A 192 4.74 5.08 -16.27
C LEU A 192 3.23 4.89 -16.10
N ILE A 193 2.68 5.21 -14.93
CA ILE A 193 1.25 5.00 -14.63
C ILE A 193 0.45 6.31 -14.62
N LYS A 194 -0.87 6.22 -14.79
CA LYS A 194 -1.78 7.37 -14.70
C LYS A 194 -2.25 7.55 -13.25
N ASP A 195 -2.84 8.71 -12.95
CA ASP A 195 -3.56 8.87 -11.67
C ASP A 195 -4.65 7.79 -11.56
N GLY A 196 -4.78 7.19 -10.39
CA GLY A 196 -5.70 6.07 -10.15
C GLY A 196 -5.22 5.11 -9.08
N LEU A 197 -6.01 4.05 -8.88
CA LEU A 197 -5.73 2.98 -7.94
C LEU A 197 -5.23 1.74 -8.67
N TYR A 198 -4.21 1.12 -8.08
CA TYR A 198 -3.51 -0.04 -8.61
C TYR A 198 -3.29 -1.08 -7.52
N LEU A 199 -3.15 -2.34 -7.90
CA LEU A 199 -2.55 -3.36 -7.06
C LEU A 199 -1.07 -3.49 -7.41
N VAL A 200 -0.24 -3.74 -6.40
CA VAL A 200 1.15 -4.13 -6.58
C VAL A 200 1.43 -5.44 -5.84
N ALA A 201 2.06 -6.38 -6.55
CA ALA A 201 2.73 -7.52 -5.93
C ALA A 201 4.24 -7.32 -6.01
N LEU A 202 4.88 -7.53 -4.87
CA LEU A 202 6.32 -7.47 -4.64
C LEU A 202 6.83 -8.91 -4.40
N SER A 203 8.12 -9.10 -4.15
CA SER A 203 8.70 -10.44 -3.92
C SER A 203 8.01 -11.21 -2.79
N ASN A 204 7.72 -10.55 -1.66
CA ASN A 204 7.12 -11.18 -0.47
C ASN A 204 5.99 -10.35 0.15
N HIS A 205 5.43 -9.42 -0.63
CA HIS A 205 4.48 -8.45 -0.09
C HIS A 205 3.50 -7.97 -1.16
N VAL A 206 2.35 -7.46 -0.73
CA VAL A 206 1.34 -6.90 -1.62
C VAL A 206 0.74 -5.65 -1.02
N GLY A 207 0.29 -4.74 -1.87
CA GLY A 207 -0.38 -3.53 -1.43
C GLY A 207 -1.21 -2.86 -2.52
N PHE A 208 -1.87 -1.77 -2.14
CA PHE A 208 -2.37 -0.81 -3.10
C PHE A 208 -1.27 0.19 -3.45
N LEU A 209 -1.24 0.60 -4.72
CA LEU A 209 -0.60 1.83 -5.13
C LEU A 209 -1.68 2.84 -5.50
N TYR A 210 -1.60 4.03 -4.90
CA TYR A 210 -2.47 5.14 -5.24
C TYR A 210 -1.64 6.27 -5.83
N LYS A 211 -1.84 6.58 -7.12
CA LYS A 211 -1.20 7.72 -7.77
C LYS A 211 -2.18 8.89 -7.84
N LYS A 212 -1.78 10.04 -7.31
CA LYS A 212 -2.57 11.27 -7.36
C LYS A 212 -1.68 12.50 -7.39
N ALA A 213 -1.91 13.40 -8.33
CA ALA A 213 -1.30 14.74 -8.36
C ALA A 213 0.24 14.71 -8.19
N GLY A 214 0.92 13.82 -8.92
CA GLY A 214 2.38 13.70 -8.85
C GLY A 214 2.91 13.07 -7.55
N ASN A 215 2.06 12.41 -6.78
CA ASN A 215 2.44 11.62 -5.61
C ASN A 215 2.06 10.15 -5.81
N LEU A 216 2.91 9.25 -5.32
CA LEU A 216 2.68 7.80 -5.33
C LEU A 216 2.68 7.31 -3.89
N PHE A 217 1.54 6.78 -3.46
CA PHE A 217 1.35 6.25 -2.12
C PHE A 217 1.31 4.72 -2.17
N PHE A 218 1.92 4.09 -1.16
CA PHE A 218 1.81 2.67 -0.89
C PHE A 218 0.91 2.47 0.32
N ILE A 219 -0.17 1.71 0.16
CA ILE A 219 -1.13 1.41 1.22
C ILE A 219 -1.15 -0.09 1.43
N HIS A 220 -0.83 -0.54 2.64
CA HIS A 220 -0.62 -1.95 2.92
C HIS A 220 -0.81 -2.26 4.41
N SER A 221 -0.95 -3.56 4.73
CA SER A 221 -0.73 -4.06 6.08
C SER A 221 0.77 -4.29 6.27
N ASN A 222 1.43 -3.48 7.08
CA ASN A 222 2.88 -3.44 7.20
C ASN A 222 3.42 -4.55 8.10
N TYR A 223 4.36 -5.35 7.61
CA TYR A 223 5.05 -6.38 8.39
C TYR A 223 6.29 -5.86 9.12
N LEU A 224 6.72 -4.64 8.81
CA LEU A 224 7.73 -3.90 9.55
C LEU A 224 7.06 -3.09 10.66
N TYR A 225 7.83 -2.63 11.64
CA TYR A 225 7.34 -1.69 12.66
C TYR A 225 6.65 -0.48 12.00
N PRO A 226 5.48 -0.02 12.48
CA PRO A 226 4.78 -0.40 13.73
C PRO A 226 3.82 -1.60 13.61
N ASN A 227 3.96 -2.43 12.57
CA ASN A 227 3.18 -3.66 12.37
C ASN A 227 1.68 -3.40 12.23
N GLU A 228 1.30 -2.47 11.35
CA GLU A 228 -0.10 -2.09 11.17
C GLU A 228 -0.46 -1.73 9.73
N VAL A 229 -1.75 -1.65 9.44
CA VAL A 229 -2.22 -1.05 8.19
C VAL A 229 -1.94 0.44 8.18
N MET A 230 -1.25 0.90 7.15
CA MET A 230 -0.81 2.29 7.02
C MET A 230 -0.76 2.75 5.57
N ILE A 231 -0.52 4.05 5.39
CA ILE A 231 -0.23 4.69 4.12
C ILE A 231 1.13 5.39 4.21
N GLU A 232 1.97 5.15 3.21
CA GLU A 232 3.30 5.74 3.10
C GLU A 232 3.50 6.36 1.71
N LEU A 233 4.39 7.32 1.58
CA LEU A 233 4.96 7.62 0.26
C LEU A 233 5.75 6.41 -0.22
N ALA A 234 5.51 5.95 -1.45
CA ALA A 234 6.19 4.79 -2.01
C ALA A 234 7.73 4.97 -2.04
N SER A 235 8.21 6.20 -2.23
CA SER A 235 9.64 6.55 -2.20
C SER A 235 10.27 6.46 -0.80
N LYS A 236 9.45 6.48 0.26
CA LYS A 236 9.91 6.41 1.67
C LYS A 236 9.69 5.04 2.29
N SER A 237 8.67 4.31 1.85
CA SER A 237 8.35 2.97 2.36
C SER A 237 9.51 1.98 2.17
N GLU A 238 10.02 1.44 3.28
CA GLU A 238 11.00 0.34 3.25
C GLU A 238 10.38 -0.94 2.67
N ALA A 239 9.15 -1.25 3.07
CA ALA A 239 8.43 -2.43 2.60
C ALA A 239 8.22 -2.39 1.07
N PHE A 240 7.99 -1.21 0.49
CA PHE A 240 7.88 -1.05 -0.96
C PHE A 240 9.21 -1.24 -1.69
N ARG A 241 10.31 -0.72 -1.13
CA ARG A 241 11.64 -0.77 -1.75
C ARG A 241 12.35 -2.12 -1.58
N SER A 242 11.94 -2.92 -0.59
CA SER A 242 12.54 -4.23 -0.26
C SER A 242 12.12 -5.36 -1.22
N THR A 243 12.29 -5.19 -2.52
CA THR A 243 11.85 -6.18 -3.52
C THR A 243 12.78 -6.23 -4.71
N SER A 244 12.80 -7.37 -5.41
CA SER A 244 13.45 -7.51 -6.73
C SER A 244 12.50 -7.29 -7.90
N ILE A 245 11.19 -7.29 -7.65
CA ILE A 245 10.16 -7.26 -8.68
C ILE A 245 8.97 -6.39 -8.26
N TYR A 246 8.39 -5.68 -9.23
CA TYR A 246 7.15 -4.96 -9.10
C TYR A 246 6.19 -5.43 -10.18
N VAL A 247 5.04 -5.97 -9.79
CA VAL A 247 3.98 -6.39 -10.69
C VAL A 247 2.77 -5.52 -10.39
N ILE A 248 2.46 -4.60 -11.29
CA ILE A 248 1.48 -3.56 -11.08
C ILE A 248 0.31 -3.75 -12.04
N GLY A 249 -0.89 -3.86 -11.48
CA GLY A 249 -2.13 -3.99 -12.23
C GLY A 249 -3.08 -2.83 -11.94
N SER A 250 -3.56 -2.18 -13.00
CA SER A 250 -4.58 -1.14 -12.92
C SER A 250 -5.90 -1.67 -12.36
N VAL A 251 -6.42 -1.02 -11.31
CA VAL A 251 -7.75 -1.33 -10.76
C VAL A 251 -8.79 -0.44 -11.40
N THR A 252 -8.65 0.89 -11.29
CA THR A 252 -9.73 1.82 -11.66
C THR A 252 -9.64 2.41 -13.06
N ASN A 253 -8.46 2.36 -13.68
CA ASN A 253 -8.28 2.65 -15.11
C ASN A 253 -8.53 1.42 -16.00
N ASN A 254 -8.91 0.28 -15.41
CA ASN A 254 -9.19 -0.98 -16.12
C ASN A 254 -10.67 -1.09 -16.46
N LYS A 255 -11.01 -0.79 -17.72
CA LYS A 255 -12.41 -0.81 -18.21
C LYS A 255 -13.07 -2.18 -18.04
N SER A 256 -12.35 -3.27 -18.34
CA SER A 256 -12.89 -4.63 -18.20
C SER A 256 -13.24 -4.94 -16.75
N LEU A 257 -12.38 -4.54 -15.82
CA LEU A 257 -12.61 -4.74 -14.40
C LEU A 257 -13.76 -3.87 -13.86
N MET A 258 -13.87 -2.61 -14.29
CA MET A 258 -15.01 -1.76 -13.93
C MET A 258 -16.32 -2.34 -14.44
N MET A 259 -16.34 -2.89 -15.66
CA MET A 259 -17.50 -3.59 -16.20
C MET A 259 -17.90 -4.81 -15.36
N LYS A 260 -16.92 -5.62 -14.93
CA LYS A 260 -17.19 -6.75 -14.04
C LYS A 260 -17.69 -6.29 -12.68
N TRP A 261 -17.18 -5.17 -12.15
CA TRP A 261 -17.69 -4.56 -10.92
C TRP A 261 -19.16 -4.15 -11.10
N ILE A 262 -19.50 -3.40 -12.14
CA ILE A 262 -20.88 -2.95 -12.44
C ILE A 262 -21.83 -4.14 -12.52
N ASN A 263 -21.43 -5.18 -13.25
CA ASN A 263 -22.26 -6.37 -13.48
C ASN A 263 -22.24 -7.38 -12.32
N GLY A 264 -21.48 -7.13 -11.25
CA GLY A 264 -21.30 -8.09 -10.15
C GLY A 264 -20.69 -9.42 -10.59
N THR A 265 -19.95 -9.43 -11.70
CA THR A 265 -19.32 -10.64 -12.25
C THR A 265 -18.27 -11.18 -11.30
N GLU A 266 -18.32 -12.47 -11.02
CA GLU A 266 -17.33 -13.14 -10.17
C GLU A 266 -15.93 -13.06 -10.80
N LEU A 267 -14.93 -12.68 -10.01
CA LEU A 267 -13.53 -12.78 -10.38
C LEU A 267 -12.95 -14.03 -9.71
N LEU A 268 -12.19 -14.79 -10.49
CA LEU A 268 -11.56 -16.02 -10.05
C LEU A 268 -10.04 -15.86 -10.14
N VAL A 269 -9.34 -16.36 -9.12
CA VAL A 269 -7.91 -16.59 -9.17
C VAL A 269 -7.67 -18.04 -9.58
N GLN A 270 -6.81 -18.23 -10.58
CA GLN A 270 -6.43 -19.55 -11.09
C GLN A 270 -5.42 -20.23 -10.17
#